data_AF-D3E3V2-F1
#
_entry.id   AF-D3E3V2-F1
#
_cell.length_a   1.000
_cell.length_b   1.000
_cell.length_c   1.000
_cell.angle_alpha   90.00
_cell.angle_beta   90.00
_cell.angle_gamma   90.00
#
_symmetry.space_group_name_H-M   'P 1'
#
loop_
_entity.id
_entity.type
_entity.pdbx_description
1 polymer ?
#
loop_
_entity_poly.entity_id
_entity_poly.type
_entity_poly.pdbx_seq_one_letter_code
_entity_poly.pdbx_strand_id
1 'polypeptide(L)'
;MIKCDNCGLKFDDDTEICPNCGNKLDSTQSVQETEEASKKCPSCGSLIGINEFICPSCGNKIEELKIIRTCPNCGVNLDDDAVFCDNCGANLSSTSDQIQEFNKSLIESNKSLMDQIADLLTKFGKFIDDLFSSFKKDK
;
A
#
# COMPACT_ATOMS: atom_id res chain seq x y z
N MET A 1 -4.06 19.68 28.32
CA MET A 1 -4.22 20.82 27.39
C MET A 1 -4.65 20.31 26.02
N ILE A 2 -5.79 20.78 25.50
CA ILE A 2 -6.30 20.46 24.16
C ILE A 2 -5.90 21.53 23.15
N LYS A 3 -5.57 21.15 21.91
CA LYS A 3 -5.28 22.10 20.81
C LYS A 3 -6.48 22.16 19.88
N CYS A 4 -6.89 23.36 19.50
CA CYS A 4 -7.92 23.52 18.49
C CYS A 4 -7.36 23.20 17.10
N ASP A 5 -7.96 22.26 16.39
CA ASP A 5 -7.53 21.89 15.03
C ASP A 5 -7.83 22.96 13.98
N ASN A 6 -8.77 23.87 14.26
CA ASN A 6 -9.13 24.93 13.32
C ASN A 6 -8.20 26.16 13.44
N CYS A 7 -7.93 26.64 14.66
CA CYS A 7 -7.12 27.87 14.87
C CYS A 7 -5.73 27.63 15.48
N GLY A 8 -5.43 26.42 15.93
CA GLY A 8 -4.11 26.04 16.43
C GLY A 8 -3.77 26.48 17.86
N LEU A 9 -4.64 27.26 18.52
CA LEU A 9 -4.47 27.67 19.91
C LEU A 9 -4.68 26.49 20.88
N LYS A 10 -4.04 26.56 22.04
CA LYS A 10 -4.11 25.54 23.09
C LYS A 10 -4.92 26.06 24.27
N PHE A 11 -5.76 25.19 24.82
CA PHE A 11 -6.65 25.46 25.94
C PHE A 11 -6.50 24.36 27.00
N ASP A 12 -7.09 24.56 28.16
CA ASP A 12 -7.26 23.49 29.16
C ASP A 12 -8.20 22.39 28.65
N ASP A 13 -8.14 21.21 29.29
CA ASP A 13 -8.87 20.02 28.83
C ASP A 13 -10.39 20.07 29.09
N ASP A 14 -10.85 21.07 29.85
CA ASP A 14 -12.25 21.29 30.20
C ASP A 14 -12.93 22.29 29.26
N THR A 15 -12.18 22.90 28.34
CA THR A 15 -12.71 23.82 27.33
C THR A 15 -13.43 23.03 26.24
N GLU A 16 -14.76 22.98 26.27
CA GLU A 16 -15.59 22.23 25.30
C GLU A 16 -15.75 22.93 23.95
N ILE A 17 -15.60 24.27 23.91
CA ILE A 17 -15.74 25.08 22.70
C ILE A 17 -14.61 26.10 22.65
N CYS A 18 -13.91 26.17 21.52
CA CYS A 18 -12.84 27.12 21.31
C CYS A 18 -13.37 28.56 21.34
N PRO A 19 -12.99 29.40 22.31
CA PRO A 19 -13.49 30.77 22.42
C PRO A 19 -13.03 31.67 21.28
N ASN A 20 -11.99 31.26 20.53
CA ASN A 20 -11.45 32.04 19.41
C ASN A 20 -12.17 31.79 18.08
N CYS A 21 -12.62 30.56 17.81
CA CYS A 21 -13.19 30.20 16.51
C CYS A 21 -14.56 29.51 16.58
N GLY A 22 -15.06 29.22 17.78
CA GLY A 22 -16.34 28.55 18.00
C GLY A 22 -16.33 27.04 17.70
N ASN A 23 -15.20 26.44 17.32
CA ASN A 23 -15.14 25.00 17.06
C ASN A 23 -15.23 24.20 18.36
N LYS A 24 -15.96 23.08 18.35
CA LYS A 24 -16.03 22.17 19.49
C LYS A 24 -14.67 21.50 19.71
N LEU A 25 -14.28 21.37 20.97
CA LEU A 25 -13.04 20.77 21.44
C LEU A 25 -13.44 19.57 22.31
N ASP A 26 -13.62 18.40 21.71
CA ASP A 26 -13.95 17.19 22.47
C ASP A 26 -12.67 16.59 23.09
N SER A 27 -12.60 16.55 24.43
CA SER A 27 -11.53 15.91 25.21
C SER A 27 -11.86 14.45 25.59
N THR A 28 -12.99 13.92 25.13
CA THR A 28 -13.33 12.50 25.26
C THR A 28 -12.99 11.78 23.97
N GLN A 29 -12.12 10.79 24.11
CA GLN A 29 -11.75 9.85 23.06
C GLN A 29 -13.00 9.38 22.31
N SER A 30 -13.11 9.84 21.07
CA SER A 30 -13.84 9.13 20.04
C SER A 30 -13.38 7.68 20.08
N VAL A 31 -14.26 6.78 20.51
CA VAL A 31 -14.09 5.35 20.26
C VAL A 31 -14.00 5.24 18.74
N GLN A 32 -12.78 5.03 18.27
CA GLN A 32 -12.52 4.56 16.92
C GLN A 32 -13.09 3.15 16.85
N GLU A 33 -14.39 3.04 16.59
CA GLU A 33 -14.92 1.82 15.96
C GLU A 33 -14.41 1.86 14.52
N THR A 34 -13.26 1.24 14.31
CA THR A 34 -13.00 0.60 13.02
C THR A 34 -14.22 -0.27 12.73
N GLU A 35 -15.02 0.11 11.73
CA GLU A 35 -15.98 -0.81 11.13
C GLU A 35 -15.18 -1.98 10.55
N GLU A 36 -14.84 -2.94 11.40
CA GLU A 36 -14.25 -4.19 10.96
C GLU A 36 -15.33 -4.88 10.13
N ALA A 37 -15.10 -4.89 8.82
CA ALA A 37 -16.00 -5.51 7.88
C ALA A 37 -16.36 -6.91 8.38
N SER A 38 -17.65 -7.16 8.57
CA SER A 38 -18.19 -8.42 9.07
C SER A 38 -19.14 -9.02 8.02
N LYS A 39 -19.19 -10.36 7.99
CA LYS A 39 -20.07 -11.16 7.13
C LYS A 39 -20.91 -12.08 8.00
N LYS A 40 -22.04 -12.59 7.48
CA LYS A 40 -22.84 -13.61 8.17
C LYS A 40 -22.28 -15.00 7.86
N CYS A 41 -22.21 -15.87 8.86
CA CYS A 41 -21.95 -17.28 8.68
C CYS A 41 -23.04 -17.88 7.78
N PRO A 42 -22.69 -18.54 6.65
CA PRO A 42 -23.68 -19.09 5.72
C PRO A 42 -24.47 -20.26 6.32
N SER A 43 -23.99 -20.87 7.41
CA SER A 43 -24.61 -22.06 8.02
C SER A 43 -25.52 -21.73 9.21
N CYS A 44 -25.15 -20.78 10.06
CA CYS A 44 -25.92 -20.45 11.26
C CYS A 44 -26.35 -18.97 11.36
N GLY A 45 -25.85 -18.11 10.46
CA GLY A 45 -26.23 -16.70 10.41
C GLY A 45 -25.53 -15.77 11.41
N SER A 46 -24.62 -16.26 12.26
CA SER A 46 -23.86 -15.41 13.18
C SER A 46 -22.95 -14.43 12.43
N LEU A 47 -22.73 -13.24 13.01
CA LEU A 47 -21.76 -12.29 12.45
C LEU A 47 -20.33 -12.79 12.75
N ILE A 48 -19.50 -12.84 11.71
CA ILE A 48 -18.11 -13.26 11.74
C ILE A 48 -17.26 -12.24 10.98
N GLY A 49 -15.96 -12.14 11.29
CA GLY A 49 -15.05 -11.29 10.53
C GLY A 49 -14.89 -11.74 9.08
N ILE A 50 -14.55 -10.82 8.16
CA ILE A 50 -14.36 -11.15 6.75
C ILE A 50 -13.30 -12.24 6.50
N ASN A 51 -12.29 -12.34 7.37
CA ASN A 51 -11.17 -13.27 7.28
C ASN A 51 -11.34 -14.52 8.15
N GLU A 52 -12.53 -14.75 8.71
CA GLU A 52 -12.78 -15.93 9.54
C GLU A 52 -12.91 -17.19 8.66
N PHE A 53 -12.14 -18.23 9.00
CA PHE A 53 -12.11 -19.52 8.30
C PHE A 53 -12.98 -20.59 8.99
N ILE A 54 -13.31 -20.40 10.27
CA ILE A 54 -14.18 -21.29 11.03
C ILE A 54 -15.13 -20.46 11.87
N CYS A 55 -16.43 -20.68 11.75
CA CYS A 55 -17.40 -19.96 12.55
C CYS A 55 -17.23 -20.30 14.04
N PRO A 56 -16.95 -19.32 14.93
CA PRO A 56 -16.78 -19.58 16.36
C PRO A 56 -18.10 -20.00 17.02
N SER A 57 -19.25 -19.70 16.41
CA SER A 57 -20.57 -20.00 16.97
C SER A 57 -21.08 -21.41 16.65
N CYS A 58 -20.74 -21.96 15.47
CA CYS A 58 -21.26 -23.27 15.04
C CYS A 58 -20.18 -24.27 14.59
N GLY A 59 -18.91 -23.85 14.54
CA GLY A 59 -17.78 -24.68 14.12
C GLY A 59 -17.72 -24.96 12.63
N ASN A 60 -18.63 -24.43 11.80
CA ASN A 60 -18.59 -24.69 10.37
C ASN A 60 -17.41 -23.95 9.71
N LYS A 61 -16.73 -24.64 8.79
CA LYS A 61 -15.69 -24.05 7.96
C LYS A 61 -16.32 -23.07 6.98
N ILE A 62 -15.70 -21.91 6.84
CA ILE A 62 -16.12 -20.87 5.90
C ILE A 62 -15.27 -21.07 4.65
N GLU A 63 -15.90 -21.50 3.56
CA GLU A 63 -15.25 -21.61 2.27
C GLU A 63 -14.80 -20.21 1.80
N GLU A 64 -13.58 -20.14 1.28
CA GLU A 64 -13.04 -18.90 0.72
C GLU A 64 -13.89 -18.45 -0.47
N LEU A 65 -14.02 -17.14 -0.63
CA LEU A 65 -14.66 -16.56 -1.80
C LEU A 65 -13.81 -16.90 -3.03
N LYS A 66 -14.26 -17.86 -3.83
CA LYS A 66 -13.62 -18.18 -5.10
C LYS A 66 -13.66 -16.95 -6.00
N ILE A 67 -12.50 -16.40 -6.33
CA ILE A 67 -12.41 -15.28 -7.27
C ILE A 67 -12.74 -15.82 -8.66
N ILE A 68 -13.90 -15.45 -9.18
CA ILE A 68 -14.30 -15.84 -10.53
C ILE A 68 -13.51 -14.97 -11.51
N ARG A 69 -12.55 -15.59 -12.22
CA ARG A 69 -11.84 -14.96 -13.33
C ARG A 69 -12.70 -15.07 -14.59
N THR A 70 -12.73 -14.03 -15.41
CA THR A 70 -13.41 -14.04 -16.71
C THR A 70 -12.44 -13.70 -17.83
N CYS A 71 -12.68 -14.27 -19.00
CA CYS A 71 -11.86 -14.00 -20.18
C CYS A 71 -12.05 -12.55 -20.63
N PRO A 72 -10.98 -11.73 -20.71
CA PRO A 72 -11.11 -10.33 -21.12
C PRO A 72 -11.55 -10.17 -22.58
N ASN A 73 -11.41 -11.21 -23.41
CA ASN A 73 -11.76 -11.17 -24.83
C ASN A 73 -13.20 -11.62 -25.10
N CYS A 74 -13.74 -12.59 -24.35
CA CYS A 74 -15.06 -13.16 -24.63
C CYS A 74 -16.00 -13.27 -23.42
N GLY A 75 -15.56 -12.93 -22.22
CA GLY A 75 -16.37 -12.91 -21.01
C GLY A 75 -16.68 -14.26 -20.36
N VAL A 76 -16.22 -15.39 -20.93
CA VAL A 76 -16.43 -16.71 -20.32
C VAL A 76 -15.70 -16.82 -18.97
N ASN A 77 -16.28 -17.55 -18.02
CA ASN A 77 -15.58 -17.89 -16.77
C ASN A 77 -14.36 -18.74 -17.08
N LEU A 78 -13.26 -18.44 -16.41
CA LEU A 78 -11.99 -19.13 -16.53
C LEU A 78 -11.74 -19.96 -15.27
N ASP A 79 -11.10 -21.10 -15.45
CA ASP A 79 -10.48 -21.82 -14.34
C ASP A 79 -9.34 -21.00 -13.74
N ASP A 80 -9.06 -21.22 -12.45
CA ASP A 80 -8.12 -20.41 -11.67
C ASP A 80 -6.71 -20.41 -12.31
N ASP A 81 -6.32 -21.52 -12.94
CA ASP A 81 -5.02 -21.76 -13.57
C ASP A 81 -5.05 -21.69 -15.12
N ALA A 82 -6.13 -21.18 -15.73
CA ALA A 82 -6.26 -21.16 -17.19
C ALA A 82 -5.19 -20.25 -17.85
N VAL A 83 -4.35 -20.87 -18.69
CA VAL A 83 -3.32 -20.18 -19.51
C VAL A 83 -3.90 -19.73 -20.85
N PHE A 84 -4.88 -20.47 -21.38
CA PHE A 84 -5.62 -20.12 -22.59
C PHE A 84 -7.12 -20.20 -22.31
N CYS A 85 -7.90 -19.39 -23.01
CA CYS A 85 -9.35 -19.47 -22.95
C CYS A 85 -9.84 -20.62 -23.85
N ASP A 86 -10.48 -21.64 -23.28
CA ASP A 86 -11.02 -22.78 -24.04
C ASP A 86 -12.13 -22.38 -25.03
N ASN A 87 -12.80 -21.25 -24.80
CA ASN A 87 -13.88 -20.78 -25.67
C ASN A 87 -13.38 -19.98 -26.88
N CYS A 88 -12.36 -19.13 -26.71
CA CYS A 88 -11.91 -18.21 -27.78
C CYS A 88 -10.43 -18.30 -28.13
N GLY A 89 -9.66 -19.15 -27.46
CA GLY A 89 -8.22 -19.36 -27.70
C GLY A 89 -7.32 -18.22 -27.25
N ALA A 90 -7.84 -17.19 -26.57
CA ALA A 90 -7.03 -16.08 -26.08
C ALA A 90 -5.96 -16.56 -25.09
N ASN A 91 -4.71 -16.12 -25.27
CA ASN A 91 -3.62 -16.36 -24.32
C ASN A 91 -3.72 -15.40 -23.13
N LEU A 92 -3.91 -15.97 -21.94
CA LEU A 92 -4.16 -15.27 -20.68
C LEU A 92 -2.88 -15.02 -19.86
N SER A 93 -1.73 -15.59 -20.26
CA SER A 93 -0.42 -15.31 -19.63
C SER A 93 0.18 -13.98 -20.09
N SER A 94 -0.25 -13.50 -21.26
CA SER A 94 0.37 -12.35 -21.94
C SER A 94 0.41 -11.07 -21.11
N THR A 95 -0.58 -10.82 -20.25
CA THR A 95 -0.62 -9.60 -19.45
C THR A 95 0.47 -9.59 -18.37
N SER A 96 0.72 -10.71 -17.67
CA SER A 96 1.77 -10.77 -16.65
C SER A 96 3.16 -10.74 -17.28
N ASP A 97 3.33 -11.43 -18.40
CA ASP A 97 4.63 -11.57 -19.07
C ASP A 97 5.10 -10.24 -19.66
N GLN A 98 4.19 -9.48 -20.28
CA GLN A 98 4.49 -8.14 -20.80
C GLN A 98 4.82 -7.13 -19.70
N ILE A 99 4.10 -7.19 -18.57
CA ILE A 99 4.38 -6.33 -17.41
C ILE A 99 5.75 -6.67 -16.81
N GLN A 100 6.11 -7.95 -16.74
CA GLN A 100 7.43 -8.38 -16.24
C GLN A 100 8.57 -7.91 -17.14
N GLU A 101 8.44 -8.06 -18.46
CA GLU A 101 9.45 -7.60 -19.43
C GLU A 101 9.66 -6.08 -19.36
N PHE A 102 8.57 -5.32 -19.30
CA PHE A 102 8.61 -3.86 -19.18
C PHE A 102 9.27 -3.41 -17.87
N ASN A 103 8.90 -4.03 -16.74
CA ASN A 103 9.49 -3.73 -15.43
C ASN A 103 10.99 -4.04 -15.39
N LYS A 104 11.43 -5.13 -16.02
CA LYS A 104 12.84 -5.48 -16.13
C LYS A 104 13.64 -4.39 -16.86
N SER A 105 13.12 -3.91 -17.98
CA SER A 105 13.76 -2.83 -18.75
C SER A 105 13.87 -1.52 -17.97
N LEU A 106 12.84 -1.16 -17.20
CA LEU A 106 12.86 0.00 -16.30
C LEU A 106 13.92 -0.14 -15.20
N ILE A 107 14.01 -1.31 -14.56
CA ILE A 107 14.99 -1.58 -13.51
C ILE A 107 16.42 -1.46 -14.06
N GLU A 108 16.69 -2.02 -15.23
CA GLU A 108 18.00 -1.92 -15.89
C GLU A 108 18.37 -0.46 -16.21
N SER A 109 17.42 0.31 -16.71
CA SER A 109 17.60 1.74 -17.00
C SER A 109 17.90 2.55 -15.74
N ASN A 110 17.13 2.34 -14.67
CA ASN A 110 17.35 3.00 -13.39
C ASN A 110 18.68 2.60 -12.76
N LYS A 111 19.07 1.32 -12.86
CA LYS A 111 20.36 0.84 -12.37
C LYS A 111 21.52 1.52 -13.11
N SER A 112 21.45 1.63 -14.44
CA SER A 112 22.47 2.32 -15.22
C SER A 112 22.62 3.79 -14.82
N LEU A 113 21.51 4.49 -14.56
CA LEU A 113 21.54 5.86 -14.06
C LEU A 113 22.22 5.95 -12.69
N MET A 114 21.91 5.03 -11.78
CA MET A 114 22.53 4.97 -10.45
C MET A 114 24.03 4.70 -10.53
N ASP A 115 24.47 3.82 -11.43
CA ASP A 115 25.90 3.56 -11.66
C ASP A 115 26.62 4.81 -12.19
N GLN A 116 25.99 5.57 -13.09
CA GLN A 116 26.53 6.85 -13.58
C GLN A 116 26.64 7.91 -12.46
N ILE A 117 25.63 8.01 -11.60
CA ILE A 117 25.65 8.93 -10.45
C ILE A 117 26.78 8.52 -9.48
N ALA A 118 26.92 7.22 -9.20
CA ALA A 118 27.97 6.72 -8.31
C ALA A 118 29.37 7.01 -8.84
N ASP A 119 29.61 6.83 -10.14
CA ASP A 119 30.88 7.15 -10.79
C ASP A 119 31.17 8.67 -10.73
N LEU A 120 30.16 9.51 -10.97
CA LEU A 120 30.30 10.96 -10.86
C LEU A 120 30.67 11.41 -9.44
N LEU A 121 29.98 10.87 -8.43
CA LEU A 121 30.28 11.16 -7.02
C LEU A 121 31.69 10.70 -6.63
N THR A 122 32.11 9.54 -7.12
CA THR A 122 33.46 9.01 -6.87
C THR A 122 34.53 9.91 -7.49
N LYS A 123 34.33 10.36 -8.74
CA LYS A 123 35.22 11.32 -9.41
C LYS A 123 35.29 12.65 -8.69
N PHE A 124 34.16 13.16 -8.23
CA PHE A 124 34.09 14.41 -7.46
C PHE A 124 34.81 14.30 -6.12
N GLY A 125 34.63 13.18 -5.39
CA GLY A 125 35.36 12.90 -4.16
C GLY A 125 36.88 12.90 -4.38
N LYS A 126 37.35 12.20 -5.42
CA LYS A 126 38.77 12.17 -5.79
C LYS A 126 39.31 13.56 -6.13
N PHE A 127 38.55 14.37 -6.87
CA PHE A 127 38.93 15.75 -7.18
C PHE A 127 39.12 16.59 -5.91
N ILE A 128 38.24 16.45 -4.92
CA ILE A 128 38.36 17.14 -3.63
C ILE A 128 39.61 16.67 -2.87
N ASP A 129 39.86 15.35 -2.81
CA ASP A 129 41.04 14.79 -2.14
C ASP A 129 42.35 15.29 -2.76
N ASP A 130 42.42 15.34 -4.09
CA ASP A 130 43.56 15.87 -4.85
C ASP A 130 43.76 17.38 -4.58
N LEU A 131 42.67 18.14 -4.48
CA LEU A 131 42.69 19.57 -4.16
C LEU A 131 43.26 19.82 -2.75
N PHE A 132 42.75 19.11 -1.74
CA PHE A 132 43.25 19.22 -0.36
C PHE A 132 44.70 18.76 -0.21
N SER A 133 45.10 17.72 -0.96
CA SER A 133 46.48 17.24 -0.98
C SER A 133 47.45 18.28 -1.56
N SER A 134 47.01 19.06 -2.54
CA SER A 134 47.78 20.18 -3.09
C SER A 134 47.94 21.32 -2.07
N PHE A 135 46.86 21.71 -1.38
CA PHE A 135 46.93 22.78 -0.37
C PHE A 135 47.78 22.46 0.86
N LYS A 136 47.99 21.18 1.19
CA LYS A 136 48.86 20.75 2.31
C LYS A 136 50.35 20.80 2.00
N LYS A 137 50.76 20.90 0.73
CA LYS A 137 52.19 20.93 0.33
C LYS A 137 52.83 22.31 0.40
N ASP A 138 52.03 23.37 0.47
CA ASP A 138 52.50 24.76 0.43
C ASP A 138 52.61 25.42 1.83
N LYS A 139 52.69 24.62 2.91
CA LYS A 139 52.88 25.05 4.30
C LYS A 139 54.04 24.30 4.94
#